data_AF-A0AUL5-F1
#
_entry.id   AF-A0AUL5-F1
#
_cell.length_a   1.000
_cell.length_b   1.000
_cell.length_c   1.000
_cell.angle_alpha   90.00
_cell.angle_beta   90.00
_cell.angle_gamma   90.00
#
_symmetry.space_group_name_H-M   'P 1'
#
loop_
_entity.id
_entity.type
_entity.pdbx_description
1 polymer ?
#
loop_
_entity_poly.entity_id
_entity_poly.type
_entity_poly.pdbx_seq_one_letter_code
_entity_poly.pdbx_strand_id
1 'polypeptide(L)'
;MIISHFPKCVAVFALLALSVGALDTFIAAVYEHAVILPNRTETPVSKEEALLLMNKNIDVLEKAVKLAAKQGAHIIVTPEDGIYGWIFTRESIYPYLEDIPDPGVNWIPCRDPWRFGNTPVQQRLSCLAKDNSIYVVANIGDKKPCNASDSQCPPDGRYQ
;
A
#
# COMPACT_ATOMS: atom_id res chain seq x y z
N MET A 1 23.83 56.41 -25.02
CA MET A 1 24.14 54.97 -25.20
C MET A 1 24.19 54.33 -23.82
N ILE A 2 23.14 53.57 -23.55
CA ILE A 2 22.75 52.69 -22.43
C ILE A 2 23.72 52.55 -21.24
N ILE A 3 23.24 53.02 -20.07
CA ILE A 3 23.76 52.67 -18.74
C ILE A 3 23.28 51.25 -18.44
N SER A 4 24.21 50.30 -18.37
CA SER A 4 23.94 48.91 -17.99
C SER A 4 23.85 48.81 -16.47
N HIS A 5 22.64 48.83 -15.94
CA HIS A 5 22.36 48.39 -14.58
C HIS A 5 22.24 46.87 -14.59
N PHE A 6 23.32 46.17 -14.23
CA PHE A 6 23.24 44.75 -13.91
C PHE A 6 22.31 44.57 -12.70
N PRO A 7 21.18 43.85 -12.83
CA PRO A 7 20.30 43.62 -11.71
C PRO A 7 20.98 42.65 -10.74
N LYS A 8 21.29 43.13 -9.53
CA LYS A 8 21.77 42.31 -8.39
C LYS A 8 20.80 41.18 -7.98
N CYS A 9 19.65 41.04 -8.64
CA CYS A 9 18.62 40.05 -8.35
C CYS A 9 18.90 38.64 -8.89
N VAL A 10 19.87 38.46 -9.80
CA VAL A 10 20.12 37.11 -10.37
C VAL A 10 20.92 36.22 -9.41
N ALA A 11 21.69 36.80 -8.48
CA ALA A 11 22.54 36.03 -7.57
C ALA A 11 21.78 35.29 -6.45
N VAL A 12 20.54 35.70 -6.13
CA VAL A 12 19.78 35.10 -5.01
C VAL A 12 19.06 33.80 -5.41
N PHE A 13 18.79 33.59 -6.70
CA PHE A 13 18.08 32.39 -7.17
C PHE A 13 18.98 31.15 -7.36
N ALA A 14 20.30 31.30 -7.35
CA ALA A 14 21.24 30.19 -7.53
C ALA A 14 21.50 29.37 -6.25
N LEU A 15 21.01 29.82 -5.08
CA LEU A 15 21.25 29.17 -3.77
C LEU A 15 20.16 28.18 -3.34
N LEU A 16 19.08 28.03 -4.11
CA LEU A 16 18.13 26.93 -3.96
C LEU A 16 18.62 25.70 -4.73
N ALA A 17 19.89 25.35 -4.55
CA ALA A 17 20.30 23.98 -4.77
C ALA A 17 19.59 23.17 -3.68
N LEU A 18 18.42 22.61 -4.02
CA LEU A 18 17.81 21.54 -3.23
C LEU A 18 18.90 20.51 -3.02
N SER A 19 19.41 20.40 -1.80
CA SER A 19 20.35 19.36 -1.44
C SER A 19 19.62 18.03 -1.58
N VAL A 20 19.75 17.42 -2.76
CA VAL A 20 19.44 16.01 -2.97
C VAL A 20 20.57 15.26 -2.30
N GLY A 21 20.47 15.11 -0.98
CA GLY A 21 21.34 14.30 -0.16
C GLY A 21 20.61 13.04 0.28
N ALA A 22 21.25 11.88 0.16
CA ALA A 22 20.81 10.71 0.90
C ALA A 22 20.93 11.02 2.40
N LEU A 23 19.92 10.65 3.18
CA LEU A 23 20.03 10.72 4.64
C LEU A 23 20.93 9.59 5.12
N ASP A 24 21.86 9.88 6.04
CA ASP A 24 22.73 8.86 6.65
C ASP A 24 21.95 7.93 7.60
N THR A 25 20.78 8.36 8.07
CA THR A 25 19.95 7.63 9.03
C THR A 25 18.47 7.75 8.69
N PHE A 26 17.66 6.82 9.18
CA PHE A 26 16.21 6.88 9.13
C PHE A 26 15.61 6.31 10.41
N ILE A 27 14.36 6.66 10.70
CA ILE A 27 13.60 6.14 11.84
C ILE A 27 12.65 5.07 11.30
N ALA A 28 12.73 3.86 11.87
CA ALA A 28 11.84 2.75 11.56
C ALA A 28 10.76 2.61 12.64
N ALA A 29 9.58 2.13 12.22
CA ALA A 29 8.51 1.70 13.11
C ALA A 29 8.05 0.28 12.75
N VAL A 30 7.61 -0.46 13.77
CA VAL A 30 6.94 -1.75 13.62
C VAL A 30 5.69 -1.73 14.48
N TYR A 31 4.64 -2.42 14.04
CA TYR A 31 3.40 -2.52 14.80
C TYR A 31 3.02 -3.99 15.01
N GLU A 32 2.94 -4.42 16.27
CA GLU A 32 2.35 -5.70 16.63
C GLU A 32 0.82 -5.53 16.68
N HIS A 33 0.12 -6.26 15.80
CA HIS A 33 -1.32 -6.09 15.60
C HIS A 33 -2.11 -7.25 16.24
N ALA A 34 -3.06 -6.91 17.10
CA ALA A 34 -4.09 -7.84 17.55
C ALA A 34 -5.16 -7.97 16.46
N VAL A 35 -4.93 -8.87 15.51
CA VAL A 35 -5.73 -9.02 14.30
C VAL A 35 -7.20 -9.31 14.61
N ILE A 36 -8.10 -8.55 13.97
CA ILE A 36 -9.54 -8.85 13.96
C ILE A 36 -9.75 -9.97 12.97
N LEU A 37 -9.92 -11.19 13.48
CA LEU A 37 -10.06 -12.39 12.67
C LEU A 37 -11.47 -12.52 12.07
N PRO A 38 -11.60 -13.14 10.88
CA PRO A 38 -12.91 -13.55 10.37
C PRO A 38 -13.53 -14.61 11.28
N ASN A 39 -14.86 -14.70 11.27
CA ASN A 39 -15.52 -15.87 11.83
C ASN A 39 -15.11 -17.12 11.04
N ARG A 40 -14.92 -18.25 11.74
CA ARG A 40 -14.68 -19.53 11.05
C ARG A 40 -15.95 -19.94 10.31
N THR A 41 -15.91 -19.84 8.98
CA THR A 41 -16.97 -20.32 8.09
C THR A 41 -16.38 -21.30 7.08
N GLU A 42 -17.09 -22.39 6.81
CA GLU A 42 -16.69 -23.34 5.76
C GLU A 42 -16.97 -22.75 4.36
N THR A 43 -17.97 -21.88 4.25
CA THR A 43 -18.36 -21.21 3.00
C THR A 43 -17.65 -19.86 2.84
N PRO A 44 -17.25 -19.48 1.60
CA PRO A 44 -16.73 -18.15 1.31
C PRO A 44 -17.76 -17.07 1.64
N VAL A 45 -17.28 -15.97 2.22
CA VAL A 45 -18.08 -14.75 2.43
C VAL A 45 -18.22 -13.95 1.13
N SER A 46 -19.09 -12.95 1.12
CA SER A 46 -19.13 -11.99 0.01
C SER A 46 -17.86 -11.12 -0.05
N LYS A 47 -17.59 -10.51 -1.22
CA LYS A 47 -16.47 -9.57 -1.37
C LYS A 47 -16.64 -8.34 -0.47
N GLU A 48 -17.89 -7.91 -0.27
CA GLU A 48 -18.27 -6.78 0.57
C GLU A 48 -17.98 -7.06 2.05
N GLU A 49 -18.32 -8.26 2.54
CA GLU A 49 -18.01 -8.69 3.90
C GLU A 49 -16.50 -8.85 4.13
N ALA A 50 -15.78 -9.43 3.16
CA ALA A 50 -14.32 -9.53 3.21
C ALA A 50 -13.68 -8.13 3.28
N LEU A 51 -14.09 -7.21 2.41
CA LEU A 51 -13.61 -5.84 2.40
C LEU A 51 -13.95 -5.09 3.69
N LEU A 52 -15.13 -5.32 4.27
CA LEU A 52 -15.52 -4.74 5.55
C LEU A 52 -14.57 -5.19 6.68
N LEU A 53 -14.23 -6.48 6.74
CA LEU A 53 -13.28 -6.99 7.73
C LEU A 53 -11.87 -6.39 7.51
N MET A 54 -11.39 -6.40 6.27
CA MET A 54 -10.08 -5.84 5.93
C MET A 54 -10.00 -4.36 6.31
N ASN A 55 -11.06 -3.59 6.06
CA ASN A 55 -11.14 -2.20 6.45
C ASN A 55 -11.10 -1.99 7.97
N LYS A 56 -11.73 -2.86 8.77
CA LYS A 56 -11.63 -2.79 10.24
C LYS A 56 -10.20 -2.98 10.73
N ASN A 57 -9.46 -3.92 10.14
CA ASN A 57 -8.05 -4.09 10.45
C ASN A 57 -7.23 -2.88 10.01
N ILE A 58 -7.46 -2.38 8.79
CA ILE A 58 -6.77 -1.17 8.30
C ILE A 58 -7.08 0.06 9.15
N ASP A 59 -8.29 0.20 9.73
CA ASP A 59 -8.63 1.29 10.67
C ASP A 59 -7.72 1.28 11.92
N VAL A 60 -7.32 0.09 12.39
CA VAL A 60 -6.39 -0.06 13.51
C VAL A 60 -4.97 0.28 13.07
N LEU A 61 -4.52 -0.27 11.93
CA LEU A 61 -3.20 -0.02 11.36
C LEU A 61 -3.00 1.47 11.04
N GLU A 62 -4.03 2.16 10.54
CA GLU A 62 -4.03 3.59 10.24
C GLU A 62 -3.66 4.43 11.46
N LYS A 63 -4.11 4.04 12.66
CA LYS A 63 -3.73 4.73 13.91
C LYS A 63 -2.23 4.59 14.19
N ALA A 64 -1.68 3.40 13.96
CA ALA A 64 -0.25 3.13 14.12
C ALA A 64 0.58 3.90 13.08
N VAL A 65 0.16 3.90 11.81
CA VAL A 65 0.80 4.66 10.72
C VAL A 65 0.83 6.15 11.04
N LYS A 66 -0.31 6.74 11.42
CA LYS A 66 -0.42 8.15 11.81
C LYS A 66 0.48 8.49 12.99
N LEU A 67 0.53 7.62 14.00
CA LEU A 67 1.38 7.83 15.17
C LEU A 67 2.87 7.74 14.81
N ALA A 68 3.27 6.74 14.01
CA ALA A 68 4.64 6.58 13.55
C ALA A 68 5.10 7.78 12.72
N ALA A 69 4.27 8.24 11.77
CA ALA A 69 4.55 9.43 10.97
C ALA A 69 4.68 10.69 11.85
N LYS A 70 3.80 10.86 12.85
CA LYS A 70 3.90 11.96 13.83
C LYS A 70 5.20 11.92 14.65
N GLN A 71 5.77 10.74 14.87
CA GLN A 71 7.05 10.54 15.55
C GLN A 71 8.26 10.63 14.60
N GLY A 72 8.06 10.93 13.31
CA GLY A 72 9.13 11.08 12.33
C GLY A 72 9.63 9.76 11.75
N ALA A 73 8.88 8.66 11.90
CA ALA A 73 9.21 7.41 11.22
C ALA A 73 9.16 7.60 9.69
N HIS A 74 10.17 7.07 9.02
CA HIS A 74 10.28 7.10 7.56
C HIS A 74 9.60 5.87 6.95
N ILE A 75 9.55 4.76 7.69
CA ILE A 75 8.93 3.51 7.29
C ILE A 75 8.23 2.87 8.49
N ILE A 76 7.07 2.25 8.23
CA ILE A 76 6.37 1.39 9.18
C ILE A 76 6.09 0.03 8.56
N VAL A 77 6.36 -1.04 9.31
CA VAL A 77 6.05 -2.42 8.94
C VAL A 77 4.88 -2.93 9.78
N THR A 78 3.87 -3.49 9.12
CA THR A 78 2.76 -4.21 9.76
C THR A 78 2.90 -5.72 9.58
N PRO A 79 2.25 -6.55 10.41
CA PRO A 79 2.46 -7.99 10.40
C PRO A 79 1.96 -8.69 9.12
N GLU A 80 2.47 -9.90 8.89
CA GLU A 80 1.86 -10.90 8.01
C GLU A 80 0.42 -11.17 8.44
N ASP A 81 -0.48 -11.37 7.46
CA ASP A 81 -1.90 -11.65 7.68
C ASP A 81 -2.63 -10.60 8.54
N GLY A 82 -2.05 -9.42 8.75
CA GLY A 82 -2.58 -8.38 9.64
C GLY A 82 -3.89 -7.76 9.15
N ILE A 83 -4.27 -7.99 7.89
CA ILE A 83 -5.47 -7.41 7.26
C ILE A 83 -6.65 -8.40 7.22
N TYR A 84 -6.39 -9.70 7.08
CA TYR A 84 -7.44 -10.71 6.88
C TYR A 84 -7.32 -11.97 7.76
N GLY A 85 -6.21 -12.18 8.49
CA GLY A 85 -5.99 -13.37 9.34
C GLY A 85 -5.47 -14.60 8.60
N TRP A 86 -5.48 -15.77 9.24
CA TRP A 86 -4.75 -16.98 8.75
C TRP A 86 -5.60 -18.26 8.69
N ILE A 87 -6.93 -18.14 8.70
CA ILE A 87 -7.83 -19.31 8.74
C ILE A 87 -8.61 -19.39 7.44
N PHE A 88 -8.01 -20.00 6.42
CA PHE A 88 -8.63 -20.09 5.09
C PHE A 88 -8.38 -21.41 4.36
N THR A 89 -9.31 -21.75 3.47
CA THR A 89 -9.12 -22.63 2.32
C THR A 89 -8.88 -21.78 1.07
N ARG A 90 -8.55 -22.41 -0.07
CA ARG A 90 -8.42 -21.70 -1.35
C ARG A 90 -9.70 -20.94 -1.75
N GLU A 91 -10.85 -21.49 -1.42
CA GLU A 91 -12.15 -20.88 -1.73
C GLU A 91 -12.49 -19.76 -0.75
N SER A 92 -12.28 -19.97 0.56
CA SER A 92 -12.70 -19.00 1.57
C SER A 92 -11.82 -17.74 1.59
N ILE A 93 -10.57 -17.80 1.13
CA ILE A 93 -9.69 -16.62 1.00
C ILE A 93 -10.00 -15.79 -0.26
N TYR A 94 -10.58 -16.39 -1.30
CA TYR A 94 -10.73 -15.73 -2.61
C TYR A 94 -11.41 -14.34 -2.57
N PRO A 95 -12.44 -14.09 -1.74
CA PRO A 95 -13.06 -12.77 -1.59
C PRO A 95 -12.13 -11.67 -1.04
N TYR A 96 -11.02 -12.05 -0.37
CA TYR A 96 -10.04 -11.16 0.24
C TYR A 96 -8.91 -10.75 -0.73
N LEU A 97 -8.80 -11.40 -1.90
CA LEU A 97 -7.68 -11.23 -2.82
C LEU A 97 -7.95 -10.15 -3.87
N GLU A 98 -6.92 -9.38 -4.20
CA GLU A 98 -6.88 -8.43 -5.32
C GLU A 98 -5.84 -8.86 -6.37
N ASP A 99 -5.98 -8.39 -7.61
CA ASP A 99 -4.92 -8.56 -8.61
C ASP A 99 -3.92 -7.40 -8.43
N ILE A 100 -2.74 -7.72 -7.88
CA ILE A 100 -1.69 -6.75 -7.58
C ILE A 100 -0.72 -6.68 -8.79
N PRO A 101 -0.64 -5.55 -9.52
CA PRO A 101 0.21 -5.46 -10.70
C PRO A 101 1.70 -5.40 -10.32
N ASP A 102 2.56 -5.78 -11.28
CA ASP A 102 4.00 -5.56 -11.16
C ASP A 102 4.30 -4.06 -10.97
N PRO A 103 5.21 -3.66 -10.05
CA PRO A 103 5.49 -2.25 -9.77
C PRO A 103 6.04 -1.46 -10.96
N GLY A 104 6.56 -2.12 -12.00
CA GLY A 104 7.00 -1.50 -13.25
C GLY A 104 5.91 -0.74 -14.00
N VAL A 105 4.63 -0.97 -13.70
CA VAL A 105 3.52 -0.17 -14.24
C VAL A 105 3.50 1.28 -13.74
N ASN A 106 4.30 1.61 -12.72
CA ASN A 106 4.42 2.94 -12.11
C ASN A 106 3.05 3.56 -11.80
N TRP A 107 2.41 3.04 -10.76
CA TRP A 107 1.03 3.40 -10.40
C TRP A 107 0.95 3.87 -8.95
N ILE A 108 0.18 4.94 -8.73
CA ILE A 108 -0.18 5.46 -7.41
C ILE A 108 -1.69 5.23 -7.24
N PRO A 109 -2.12 4.13 -6.60
CA PRO A 109 -3.54 3.82 -6.41
C PRO A 109 -4.36 4.96 -5.81
N CYS A 110 -3.79 5.73 -4.89
CA CYS A 110 -4.49 6.87 -4.29
C CYS A 110 -4.79 8.02 -5.27
N ARG A 111 -4.03 8.15 -6.37
CA ARG A 111 -4.24 9.20 -7.39
C ARG A 111 -5.06 8.73 -8.57
N ASP A 112 -4.95 7.45 -8.93
CA ASP A 112 -5.61 6.87 -10.10
C ASP A 112 -6.24 5.51 -9.75
N PRO A 113 -7.26 5.48 -8.87
CA PRO A 113 -7.75 4.25 -8.26
C PRO A 113 -8.41 3.27 -9.25
N TRP A 114 -8.79 3.75 -10.43
CA TRP A 114 -9.56 2.96 -11.41
C TRP A 114 -8.71 2.32 -12.51
N ARG A 115 -7.39 2.56 -12.52
CA ARG A 115 -6.48 2.08 -13.58
C ARG A 115 -6.51 0.56 -13.76
N PHE A 116 -6.60 -0.20 -12.67
CA PHE A 116 -6.59 -1.66 -12.66
C PHE A 116 -7.90 -2.24 -12.12
N GLY A 117 -9.01 -1.54 -12.34
CA GLY A 117 -10.33 -1.94 -11.86
C GLY A 117 -10.50 -1.71 -10.35
N ASN A 118 -11.29 -2.56 -9.69
CA ASN A 118 -11.68 -2.38 -8.30
C ASN A 118 -10.66 -2.99 -7.32
N THR A 119 -9.72 -2.15 -6.86
CA THR A 119 -8.56 -2.47 -5.99
C THR A 119 -8.56 -1.65 -4.67
N PRO A 120 -9.65 -1.73 -3.88
CA PRO A 120 -9.87 -0.83 -2.75
C PRO A 120 -8.83 -0.96 -1.62
N VAL A 121 -8.25 -2.14 -1.41
CA VAL A 121 -7.22 -2.35 -0.39
C VAL A 121 -5.91 -1.68 -0.81
N GLN A 122 -5.48 -1.89 -2.05
CA GLN A 122 -4.31 -1.20 -2.61
C GLN A 122 -4.49 0.33 -2.61
N GLN A 123 -5.68 0.81 -2.99
CA GLN A 123 -6.04 2.24 -2.92
C GLN A 123 -5.87 2.79 -1.51
N ARG A 124 -6.45 2.10 -0.52
CA ARG A 124 -6.44 2.57 0.87
C ARG A 124 -5.04 2.60 1.46
N LEU A 125 -4.24 1.54 1.24
CA LEU A 125 -2.84 1.49 1.69
C LEU A 125 -1.99 2.58 1.01
N SER A 126 -2.19 2.81 -0.30
CA SER A 126 -1.51 3.89 -1.02
C SER A 126 -1.85 5.27 -0.45
N CYS A 127 -3.12 5.52 -0.10
CA CYS A 127 -3.52 6.78 0.52
C CYS A 127 -2.94 6.92 1.93
N LEU A 128 -2.92 5.85 2.74
CA LEU A 128 -2.29 5.89 4.06
C LEU A 128 -0.81 6.30 3.98
N ALA A 129 -0.06 5.73 3.03
CA ALA A 129 1.33 6.12 2.80
C ALA A 129 1.45 7.58 2.34
N LYS A 130 0.68 7.96 1.30
CA LYS A 130 0.72 9.31 0.70
C LYS A 130 0.34 10.40 1.70
N ASP A 131 -0.77 10.23 2.41
CA ASP A 131 -1.34 11.28 3.25
C ASP A 131 -0.56 11.47 4.56
N ASN A 132 0.23 10.48 4.98
CA ASN A 132 1.13 10.56 6.13
C ASN A 132 2.60 10.74 5.74
N SER A 133 2.93 10.79 4.44
CA SER A 133 4.30 10.91 3.93
C SER A 133 5.27 9.89 4.53
N ILE A 134 4.85 8.63 4.62
CA ILE A 134 5.60 7.52 5.23
C ILE A 134 5.54 6.29 4.33
N TYR A 135 6.63 5.52 4.26
CA TYR A 135 6.61 4.20 3.61
C TYR A 135 5.82 3.21 4.47
N VAL A 136 4.88 2.49 3.85
CA VAL A 136 4.06 1.48 4.53
C VAL A 136 4.37 0.12 3.92
N VAL A 137 4.82 -0.82 4.75
CA VAL A 137 4.94 -2.23 4.40
C VAL A 137 3.78 -2.98 5.03
N ALA A 138 2.96 -3.59 4.19
CA ALA A 138 1.82 -4.39 4.60
C ALA A 138 1.77 -5.70 3.78
N ASN A 139 1.15 -6.72 4.35
CA ASN A 139 0.93 -8.01 3.70
C ASN A 139 -0.56 -8.10 3.31
N ILE A 140 -0.81 -8.34 2.02
CA ILE A 140 -2.14 -8.58 1.46
C ILE A 140 -2.08 -9.75 0.47
N GLY A 141 -3.24 -10.34 0.14
CA GLY A 141 -3.32 -11.49 -0.75
C GLY A 141 -3.46 -11.09 -2.21
N ASP A 142 -2.66 -11.72 -3.07
CA ASP A 142 -2.72 -11.56 -4.51
C ASP A 142 -3.58 -12.66 -5.15
N LYS A 143 -4.18 -12.36 -6.30
CA LYS A 143 -4.69 -13.38 -7.22
C LYS A 143 -4.24 -13.09 -8.64
N LYS A 144 -3.88 -14.16 -9.36
CA LYS A 144 -3.53 -14.10 -10.77
C LYS A 144 -4.36 -15.11 -11.56
N PRO A 145 -5.34 -14.66 -12.36
CA PRO A 145 -6.08 -15.53 -13.25
C PRO A 145 -5.13 -16.25 -14.21
N CYS A 146 -5.37 -17.53 -14.44
CA CYS A 146 -4.63 -18.33 -15.41
C CYS A 146 -5.62 -19.19 -16.20
N ASN A 147 -5.13 -19.85 -17.25
CA ASN A 147 -5.96 -20.69 -18.10
C ASN A 147 -5.23 -21.99 -18.46
N ALA A 148 -5.91 -22.88 -19.18
CA ALA A 148 -5.37 -24.19 -19.54
C ALA A 148 -4.12 -24.16 -20.46
N SER A 149 -3.75 -22.99 -21.02
CA SER A 149 -2.49 -22.85 -21.76
C SER A 149 -1.27 -22.78 -20.83
N ASP A 150 -1.48 -22.41 -19.57
CA ASP A 150 -0.48 -22.50 -18.52
C ASP A 150 -0.55 -23.87 -17.83
N SER A 151 0.48 -24.69 -18.06
CA SER A 151 0.59 -26.04 -17.51
C SER A 151 0.62 -26.10 -15.98
N GLN A 152 0.93 -24.99 -15.30
CA GLN A 152 0.99 -24.91 -13.84
C GLN A 152 -0.29 -24.31 -13.24
N CYS A 153 -1.24 -23.87 -14.08
CA CYS A 153 -2.47 -23.24 -13.61
C CYS A 153 -3.27 -24.21 -12.73
N PRO A 154 -3.60 -23.83 -11.48
CA PRO A 154 -4.42 -24.65 -10.62
C PRO A 154 -5.78 -24.97 -11.25
N PRO A 155 -6.42 -26.10 -10.90
CA PRO A 155 -7.70 -26.51 -11.50
C PRO A 155 -8.84 -25.49 -11.32
N ASP A 156 -8.71 -24.61 -10.32
CA ASP A 156 -9.67 -23.58 -9.98
C ASP A 156 -9.40 -22.24 -10.72
N GLY A 157 -8.45 -22.22 -11.66
CA GLY A 157 -8.25 -21.17 -12.66
C GLY A 157 -7.47 -19.93 -12.20
N ARG A 158 -6.79 -20.00 -11.04
CA ARG A 158 -5.99 -18.88 -10.53
C ARG A 158 -4.86 -19.30 -9.60
N TYR A 159 -3.79 -18.52 -9.59
CA TYR A 159 -2.82 -18.50 -8.49
C TYR A 159 -3.32 -17.58 -7.38
N GLN A 160 -2.93 -17.92 -6.14
CA GLN A 160 -3.24 -17.23 -4.89
C GLN A 160 -2.29 -17.72 -3.79
#